data_AF-A0A5D0NC89-F1
#
_entry.id   AF-A0A5D0NC89-F1
#
_cell.length_a   1.000
_cell.length_b   1.000
_cell.length_c   1.000
_cell.angle_alpha   90.00
_cell.angle_beta   90.00
_cell.angle_gamma   90.00
#
_symmetry.space_group_name_H-M   'P 1'
#
loop_
_entity.id
_entity.type
_entity.pdbx_description
1 polymer ?
#
loop_
_entity_poly.entity_id
_entity_poly.type
_entity_poly.pdbx_seq_one_letter_code
_entity_poly.pdbx_strand_id
1 'polypeptide(L)'
;MTRRFAAAFALAAMAAGTLAAVGPAQAAPSRTVPARAEVDFTGIVALSNCSGALVRGPRSRDADAALVLTNGHCLETGMPKGGEVIVDQPSSRTFTLLDRTGRSDLGTLQATRVEYATMTDTDVTVYRLNTTYADIQRRYGVPALRLAAARPRDGAEIRVVSGYWRTIYGCRTDATVHRLREAGWTWKDSIRYRPECETTHGTSGSPIVDVRTGQVAGINNTGNDDGERCTLNNPCEVDRSGRVTVRRGAHYGQQTYPLARCLGADSDVVLSRDCALPTP
;
A
#
# COMPACT_ATOMS: atom_id res chain seq x y z
N MET A 1 58.04 -46.12 -58.04
CA MET A 1 59.00 -45.98 -56.91
C MET A 1 58.32 -46.48 -55.65
N THR A 2 58.37 -47.80 -55.40
CA THR A 2 59.24 -48.45 -54.39
C THR A 2 58.99 -47.99 -52.95
N ARG A 3 58.16 -48.80 -52.26
CA ARG A 3 58.32 -49.35 -50.88
C ARG A 3 59.00 -48.46 -49.85
N ARG A 4 58.34 -48.20 -48.70
CA ARG A 4 58.88 -48.51 -47.35
C ARG A 4 57.77 -48.84 -46.34
N PHE A 5 58.15 -49.76 -45.46
CA PHE A 5 57.40 -50.51 -44.46
C PHE A 5 57.10 -49.69 -43.19
N ALA A 6 56.04 -50.05 -42.46
CA ALA A 6 56.12 -50.38 -41.03
C ALA A 6 54.82 -51.03 -40.56
N ALA A 7 54.95 -52.24 -40.03
CA ALA A 7 53.90 -52.97 -39.32
C ALA A 7 53.94 -52.62 -37.83
N ALA A 8 52.78 -52.56 -37.19
CA ALA A 8 52.65 -52.75 -35.75
C ALA A 8 51.26 -53.34 -35.45
N PHE A 9 51.26 -54.59 -34.99
CA PHE A 9 50.13 -55.23 -34.32
C PHE A 9 49.94 -54.60 -32.94
N ALA A 10 48.71 -54.26 -32.58
CA ALA A 10 48.33 -53.97 -31.20
C ALA A 10 47.12 -54.81 -30.79
N LEU A 11 47.28 -55.49 -29.65
CA LEU A 11 46.30 -56.33 -28.98
C LEU A 11 45.15 -55.50 -28.37
N ALA A 12 43.96 -56.11 -28.44
CA ALA A 12 42.91 -56.23 -27.42
C ALA A 12 42.58 -55.07 -26.46
N ALA A 13 41.29 -54.68 -26.44
CA ALA A 13 40.50 -54.64 -25.20
C ALA A 13 39.01 -54.54 -25.54
N MET A 14 38.23 -55.57 -25.19
CA MET A 14 36.78 -55.48 -25.10
C MET A 14 36.43 -54.67 -23.85
N ALA A 15 35.84 -53.49 -24.02
CA ALA A 15 35.21 -52.75 -22.94
C ALA A 15 33.69 -52.85 -23.11
N ALA A 16 33.05 -53.63 -22.22
CA ALA A 16 31.61 -53.69 -22.08
C ALA A 16 31.09 -52.32 -21.61
N GLY A 17 30.37 -51.61 -22.49
CA GLY A 17 29.68 -50.38 -22.15
C GLY A 17 28.44 -50.68 -21.32
N THR A 18 28.47 -50.29 -20.05
CA THR A 18 27.30 -50.28 -19.15
C THR A 18 26.24 -49.31 -19.68
N LEU A 19 25.06 -49.84 -20.02
CA LEU A 19 23.84 -49.07 -20.25
C LEU A 19 23.41 -48.39 -18.95
N ALA A 20 23.68 -47.08 -18.83
CA ALA A 20 23.10 -46.26 -17.77
C ALA A 20 21.60 -46.05 -18.08
N ALA A 21 20.73 -46.63 -17.24
CA ALA A 21 19.30 -46.37 -17.29
C ALA A 21 19.03 -44.90 -16.94
N VAL A 22 18.60 -44.12 -17.93
CA VAL A 22 18.15 -42.74 -17.72
C VAL A 22 16.76 -42.82 -17.10
N GLY A 23 16.66 -42.62 -15.79
CA GLY A 23 15.38 -42.53 -15.08
C GLY A 23 14.59 -41.31 -15.56
N PRO A 24 13.25 -41.32 -15.51
CA PRO A 24 12.43 -40.20 -15.92
C PRO A 24 12.75 -38.98 -15.05
N ALA A 25 13.14 -37.88 -15.69
CA ALA A 25 13.33 -36.60 -15.03
C ALA A 25 11.99 -36.15 -14.42
N GLN A 26 11.91 -36.16 -13.08
CA GLN A 26 10.79 -35.57 -12.36
C GLN A 26 10.80 -34.06 -12.63
N ALA A 27 9.81 -33.59 -13.39
CA ALA A 27 9.59 -32.17 -13.59
C ALA A 27 9.34 -31.50 -12.23
N ALA A 28 10.14 -30.48 -11.92
CA ALA A 28 9.94 -29.69 -10.72
C ALA A 28 8.53 -29.06 -10.74
N PRO A 29 7.83 -28.95 -9.60
CA PRO A 29 6.50 -28.36 -9.55
C PRO A 29 6.56 -26.91 -10.05
N SER A 30 5.82 -26.65 -11.13
CA SER A 30 5.60 -25.30 -11.65
C SER A 30 5.00 -24.45 -10.54
N ARG A 31 5.74 -23.45 -10.06
CA ARG A 31 5.21 -22.45 -9.13
C ARG A 31 4.05 -21.74 -9.82
N THR A 32 2.83 -22.02 -9.39
CA THR A 32 1.65 -21.24 -9.77
C THR A 32 1.90 -19.81 -9.32
N VAL A 33 2.09 -18.91 -10.29
CA VAL A 33 2.08 -17.47 -10.01
C VAL A 33 0.66 -17.14 -9.52
N PRO A 34 0.48 -16.57 -8.33
CA PRO A 34 -0.85 -16.21 -7.86
C PRO A 34 -1.52 -15.31 -8.88
N ALA A 35 -2.79 -15.59 -9.16
CA ALA A 35 -3.60 -14.77 -10.05
C ALA A 35 -3.56 -13.32 -9.56
N ARG A 36 -3.37 -12.39 -10.50
CA ARG A 36 -3.35 -10.95 -10.23
C ARG A 36 -4.68 -10.56 -9.59
N ALA A 37 -4.67 -9.85 -8.46
CA ALA A 37 -5.91 -9.37 -7.87
C ALA A 37 -6.56 -8.37 -8.83
N GLU A 38 -7.82 -8.61 -9.19
CA GLU A 38 -8.64 -7.60 -9.84
C GLU A 38 -8.93 -6.52 -8.80
N VAL A 39 -8.43 -5.32 -9.03
CA VAL A 39 -8.64 -4.18 -8.13
C VAL A 39 -9.73 -3.30 -8.74
N ASP A 40 -10.80 -3.11 -7.97
CA ASP A 40 -11.95 -2.29 -8.32
C ASP A 40 -12.27 -1.29 -7.18
N PHE A 41 -13.48 -0.72 -7.15
CA PHE A 41 -13.91 0.24 -6.12
C PHE A 41 -14.51 -0.40 -4.86
N THR A 42 -14.40 -1.72 -4.70
CA THR A 42 -14.88 -2.41 -3.50
C THR A 42 -14.20 -1.87 -2.24
N GLY A 43 -15.00 -1.42 -1.28
CA GLY A 43 -14.50 -0.87 -0.01
C GLY A 43 -13.95 0.55 -0.14
N ILE A 44 -14.15 1.25 -1.26
CA ILE A 44 -13.70 2.62 -1.47
C ILE A 44 -14.77 3.59 -1.02
N VAL A 45 -14.34 4.68 -0.37
CA VAL A 45 -15.21 5.78 -0.02
C VAL A 45 -14.76 7.09 -0.66
N ALA A 46 -15.73 7.91 -1.04
CA ALA A 46 -15.52 9.27 -1.46
C ALA A 46 -15.76 10.24 -0.29
N LEU A 47 -14.92 11.27 -0.20
CA LEU A 47 -15.08 12.41 0.69
C LEU A 47 -15.16 13.69 -0.16
N SER A 48 -15.58 14.81 0.41
CA SER A 48 -15.40 16.10 -0.26
C SER A 48 -13.89 16.37 -0.33
N ASN A 49 -13.34 16.50 -1.54
CA ASN A 49 -11.92 16.79 -1.86
C ASN A 49 -10.85 15.78 -1.44
N CYS A 50 -11.22 14.63 -0.88
CA CYS A 50 -10.31 13.53 -0.57
C CYS A 50 -10.97 12.18 -0.88
N SER A 51 -10.15 11.14 -0.89
CA SER A 51 -10.54 9.74 -1.04
C SER A 51 -10.27 8.96 0.25
N GLY A 52 -10.81 7.76 0.36
CA GLY A 52 -10.59 6.90 1.50
C GLY A 52 -10.99 5.46 1.24
N ALA A 53 -10.85 4.63 2.26
CA ALA A 53 -11.25 3.23 2.19
C ALA A 53 -11.82 2.71 3.50
N LEU A 54 -12.82 1.86 3.40
CA LEU A 54 -13.22 0.92 4.43
C LEU A 54 -12.11 -0.13 4.59
N VAL A 55 -11.42 -0.12 5.72
CA VAL A 55 -10.26 -1.00 5.98
C VAL A 55 -10.43 -1.81 7.24
N ARG A 56 -9.68 -2.91 7.35
CA ARG A 56 -9.56 -3.71 8.57
C ARG A 56 -8.12 -4.13 8.83
N GLY A 57 -7.77 -4.25 10.12
CA GLY A 57 -6.48 -4.76 10.56
C GLY A 57 -6.38 -6.29 10.48
N PRO A 58 -5.18 -6.85 10.68
CA PRO A 58 -4.96 -8.31 10.68
C PRO A 58 -5.73 -9.06 11.78
N ARG A 59 -6.04 -8.37 12.88
CA ARG A 59 -6.73 -8.93 14.06
C ARG A 59 -8.22 -8.56 14.17
N SER A 60 -8.73 -7.72 13.27
CA SER A 60 -10.13 -7.29 13.28
C SER A 60 -11.07 -8.46 13.02
N ARG A 61 -12.18 -8.53 13.75
CA ARG A 61 -13.28 -9.49 13.59
C ARG A 61 -14.49 -8.82 12.95
N ASP A 62 -15.40 -9.62 12.41
CA ASP A 62 -16.55 -9.06 11.67
C ASP A 62 -17.53 -8.30 12.57
N ALA A 63 -17.60 -8.64 13.86
CA ALA A 63 -18.41 -7.95 14.86
C ALA A 63 -17.78 -6.66 15.38
N ASP A 64 -16.50 -6.37 15.04
CA ASP A 64 -15.84 -5.15 15.46
C ASP A 64 -16.45 -3.95 14.71
N ALA A 65 -16.40 -2.78 15.34
CA ALA A 65 -16.69 -1.53 14.64
C ALA A 65 -15.77 -1.38 13.43
N ALA A 66 -16.35 -0.98 12.31
CA ALA A 66 -15.63 -0.81 11.06
C ALA A 66 -14.78 0.47 11.07
N LEU A 67 -13.70 0.47 10.28
CA LEU A 67 -12.80 1.61 10.15
C LEU A 67 -12.81 2.20 8.75
N VAL A 68 -12.75 3.53 8.66
CA VAL A 68 -12.44 4.26 7.43
C VAL A 68 -11.08 4.93 7.54
N LEU A 69 -10.24 4.72 6.52
CA LEU A 69 -8.90 5.27 6.40
C LEU A 69 -8.88 6.40 5.36
N THR A 70 -8.17 7.48 5.68
CA THR A 70 -7.79 8.57 4.76
C THR A 70 -6.48 9.22 5.27
N ASN A 71 -6.02 10.32 4.68
CA ASN A 71 -4.87 11.07 5.20
C ASN A 71 -5.22 11.89 6.45
N GLY A 72 -4.20 12.17 7.25
CA GLY A 72 -4.18 13.17 8.32
C GLY A 72 -4.56 14.55 7.80
N HIS A 73 -4.00 14.96 6.66
CA HIS A 73 -4.32 16.25 6.06
C HIS A 73 -5.77 16.35 5.51
N CYS A 74 -6.47 15.23 5.39
CA CYS A 74 -7.89 15.18 5.00
C CYS A 74 -8.84 15.30 6.20
N LEU A 75 -8.34 15.39 7.44
CA LEU A 75 -9.14 15.49 8.67
C LEU A 75 -10.09 16.70 8.65
N GLU A 76 -11.34 16.52 9.11
CA GLU A 76 -12.43 17.49 8.96
C GLU A 76 -12.26 18.71 9.87
N THR A 77 -11.47 18.57 10.93
CA THR A 77 -11.13 19.65 11.87
C THR A 77 -9.89 20.44 11.45
N GLY A 78 -9.29 20.09 10.31
CA GLY A 78 -8.07 20.72 9.79
C GLY A 78 -6.85 19.81 9.88
N MET A 79 -5.76 20.21 9.21
CA MET A 79 -4.51 19.45 9.15
C MET A 79 -3.79 19.46 10.51
N PRO A 80 -3.53 18.30 11.14
CA PRO A 80 -2.73 18.22 12.35
C PRO A 80 -1.34 18.84 12.13
N LYS A 81 -0.83 19.58 13.12
CA LYS A 81 0.53 20.14 13.08
C LYS A 81 1.58 19.03 13.18
N GLY A 82 2.81 19.34 12.77
CA GLY A 82 3.96 18.48 13.09
C GLY A 82 4.11 18.32 14.61
N GLY A 83 4.15 17.08 15.07
CA GLY A 83 4.15 16.70 16.50
C GLY A 83 2.76 16.46 17.10
N GLU A 84 1.67 16.73 16.37
CA GLU A 84 0.31 16.54 16.87
C GLU A 84 -0.21 15.12 16.58
N VAL A 85 -0.84 14.53 17.59
CA VAL A 85 -1.51 13.23 17.52
C VAL A 85 -2.88 13.38 18.17
N ILE A 86 -3.92 13.00 17.42
CA ILE A 86 -5.32 13.07 17.86
C ILE A 86 -5.81 11.64 18.06
N VAL A 87 -6.37 11.36 19.24
CA VAL A 87 -6.97 10.07 19.58
C VAL A 87 -8.31 10.31 20.28
N ASP A 88 -9.23 9.37 20.10
CA ASP A 88 -10.52 9.35 20.81
C ASP A 88 -11.38 10.62 20.67
N GLN A 89 -11.21 11.37 19.58
CA GLN A 89 -11.97 12.60 19.37
C GLN A 89 -13.34 12.29 18.74
N PRO A 90 -14.46 12.73 19.33
CA PRO A 90 -15.78 12.56 18.74
C PRO A 90 -15.86 13.12 17.31
N SER A 91 -16.53 12.39 16.42
CA SER A 91 -16.74 12.81 15.03
C SER A 91 -18.12 12.38 14.57
N SER A 92 -18.72 13.19 13.70
CA SER A 92 -19.95 12.88 12.97
C SER A 92 -19.71 12.78 11.47
N ARG A 93 -18.44 12.68 11.04
CA ARG A 93 -18.04 12.67 9.63
C ARG A 93 -18.73 11.54 8.88
N THR A 94 -19.13 11.84 7.67
CA THR A 94 -19.76 10.88 6.76
C THR A 94 -18.88 10.59 5.55
N PHE A 95 -19.09 9.42 4.96
CA PHE A 95 -18.35 8.92 3.81
C PHE A 95 -19.32 8.27 2.82
N THR A 96 -19.18 8.59 1.54
CA THR A 96 -19.98 7.95 0.49
C THR A 96 -19.33 6.63 0.10
N LEU A 97 -19.98 5.51 0.38
CA LEU A 97 -19.52 4.18 -0.03
C LEU A 97 -19.88 3.95 -1.50
N LEU A 98 -18.87 3.61 -2.31
CA LEU A 98 -19.03 3.40 -3.74
C LEU A 98 -19.41 1.95 -4.07
N ASP A 99 -20.10 1.76 -5.19
CA ASP A 99 -20.23 0.44 -5.79
C ASP A 99 -18.88 -0.04 -6.38
N ARG A 100 -18.77 -1.33 -6.67
CA ARG A 100 -17.54 -1.93 -7.22
C ARG A 100 -17.05 -1.30 -8.53
N THR A 101 -17.94 -0.71 -9.32
CA THR A 101 -17.61 -0.06 -10.59
C THR A 101 -17.22 1.41 -10.42
N GLY A 102 -17.44 1.98 -9.23
CA GLY A 102 -17.28 3.38 -8.94
C GLY A 102 -18.33 4.28 -9.59
N ARG A 103 -19.37 3.74 -10.24
CA ARG A 103 -20.34 4.54 -11.02
C ARG A 103 -21.53 5.03 -10.21
N SER A 104 -21.85 4.37 -9.11
CA SER A 104 -22.95 4.75 -8.23
C SER A 104 -22.57 4.61 -6.76
N ASP A 105 -23.44 5.12 -5.91
CA ASP A 105 -23.28 5.11 -4.45
C ASP A 105 -24.13 3.99 -3.87
N LEU A 106 -23.53 3.22 -2.95
CA LEU A 106 -24.26 2.20 -2.20
C LEU A 106 -24.95 2.79 -0.97
N GLY A 107 -24.35 3.83 -0.38
CA GLY A 107 -24.91 4.53 0.76
C GLY A 107 -23.88 5.36 1.51
N THR A 108 -24.29 5.84 2.68
CA THR A 108 -23.47 6.68 3.55
C THR A 108 -23.01 5.89 4.77
N LEU A 109 -21.72 5.92 5.05
CA LEU A 109 -21.11 5.47 6.30
C LEU A 109 -20.90 6.67 7.23
N GLN A 110 -20.98 6.45 8.54
CA GLN A 110 -20.86 7.52 9.53
C GLN A 110 -19.88 7.14 10.64
N ALA A 111 -18.93 8.04 10.91
CA ALA A 111 -18.03 7.97 12.04
C ALA A 111 -18.74 8.29 13.36
N THR A 112 -18.24 7.73 14.45
CA THR A 112 -18.54 8.16 15.83
C THR A 112 -17.36 8.86 16.48
N ARG A 113 -16.13 8.51 16.06
CA ARG A 113 -14.88 9.14 16.51
C ARG A 113 -13.78 9.04 15.48
N VAL A 114 -12.83 9.96 15.56
CA VAL A 114 -11.46 9.79 15.09
C VAL A 114 -10.80 8.82 16.05
N GLU A 115 -10.50 7.62 15.57
CA GLU A 115 -9.74 6.59 16.31
C GLU A 115 -8.29 7.06 16.51
N TYR A 116 -7.70 7.60 15.44
CA TYR A 116 -6.32 8.07 15.41
C TYR A 116 -6.12 9.01 14.23
N ALA A 117 -5.46 10.15 14.43
CA ALA A 117 -5.02 11.01 13.33
C ALA A 117 -3.66 11.66 13.62
N THR A 118 -2.81 11.76 12.60
CA THR A 118 -1.55 12.51 12.67
C THR A 118 -1.00 12.85 11.29
N MET A 119 -0.21 13.93 11.23
CA MET A 119 0.72 14.24 10.13
C MET A 119 2.19 14.18 10.59
N THR A 120 2.44 13.61 11.78
CA THR A 120 3.77 13.39 12.34
C THR A 120 4.29 12.05 11.87
N ASP A 121 5.48 12.01 11.26
CA ASP A 121 6.12 10.79 10.74
C ASP A 121 5.34 9.98 9.69
N THR A 122 4.04 10.17 9.56
CA THR A 122 3.13 9.61 8.57
C THR A 122 1.98 10.59 8.36
N ASP A 123 1.05 10.28 7.46
CA ASP A 123 -0.10 11.13 7.14
C ASP A 123 -1.35 10.26 7.09
N VAL A 124 -2.04 10.15 8.22
CA VAL A 124 -3.15 9.21 8.38
C VAL A 124 -4.23 9.75 9.30
N THR A 125 -5.48 9.50 8.91
CA THR A 125 -6.65 9.55 9.80
C THR A 125 -7.40 8.24 9.70
N VAL A 126 -7.78 7.70 10.84
CA VAL A 126 -8.63 6.52 10.99
C VAL A 126 -9.89 6.93 11.74
N TYR A 127 -11.04 6.68 11.13
CA TYR A 127 -12.34 6.88 11.74
C TYR A 127 -12.93 5.56 12.18
N ARG A 128 -13.48 5.52 13.39
CA ARG A 128 -14.34 4.42 13.83
C ARG A 128 -15.78 4.71 13.45
N LEU A 129 -16.43 3.74 12.81
CA LEU A 129 -17.82 3.86 12.37
C LEU A 129 -18.81 3.46 13.46
N ASN A 130 -20.06 3.91 13.30
CA ASN A 130 -21.21 3.48 14.11
C ASN A 130 -21.75 2.08 13.74
N THR A 131 -21.11 1.40 12.79
CA THR A 131 -21.53 0.12 12.22
C THR A 131 -20.38 -0.87 12.21
N THR A 132 -20.68 -2.16 12.30
CA THR A 132 -19.67 -3.23 12.26
C THR A 132 -19.34 -3.63 10.83
N TYR A 133 -18.24 -4.35 10.63
CA TYR A 133 -17.92 -4.93 9.32
C TYR A 133 -19.00 -5.88 8.82
N ALA A 134 -19.57 -6.71 9.71
CA ALA A 134 -20.66 -7.63 9.39
C ALA A 134 -21.93 -6.89 8.93
N ASP A 135 -22.24 -5.75 9.54
CA ASP A 135 -23.40 -4.94 9.16
C ASP A 135 -23.23 -4.31 7.79
N ILE A 136 -22.04 -3.78 7.50
CA ILE A 136 -21.71 -3.20 6.19
C ILE A 136 -21.76 -4.29 5.11
N GLN A 137 -21.15 -5.46 5.36
CA GLN A 137 -21.20 -6.59 4.43
C GLN A 137 -22.65 -7.05 4.17
N ARG A 138 -23.47 -7.16 5.21
CA ARG A 138 -24.87 -7.59 5.09
C ARG A 138 -25.73 -6.58 4.35
N ARG A 139 -25.51 -5.29 4.59
CA ARG A 139 -26.32 -4.21 4.01
C ARG A 139 -25.93 -3.87 2.57
N TYR A 140 -24.64 -3.84 2.28
CA TYR A 140 -24.12 -3.33 1.01
C TYR A 140 -23.39 -4.40 0.16
N GLY A 141 -23.14 -5.59 0.71
CA GLY A 141 -22.37 -6.62 0.03
C GLY A 141 -20.87 -6.32 -0.07
N VAL A 142 -20.38 -5.30 0.65
CA VAL A 142 -19.01 -4.79 0.53
C VAL A 142 -18.13 -5.25 1.70
N PRO A 143 -17.04 -6.00 1.43
CA PRO A 143 -16.04 -6.31 2.43
C PRO A 143 -15.10 -5.13 2.67
N ALA A 144 -14.51 -5.08 3.86
CA ALA A 144 -13.42 -4.15 4.16
C ALA A 144 -12.09 -4.63 3.57
N LEU A 145 -11.31 -3.69 3.04
CA LEU A 145 -9.97 -3.96 2.52
C LEU A 145 -9.00 -4.28 3.65
N ARG A 146 -8.15 -5.29 3.46
CA ARG A 146 -7.16 -5.69 4.48
C ARG A 146 -5.92 -4.80 4.41
N LEU A 147 -5.50 -4.26 5.54
CA LEU A 147 -4.22 -3.56 5.64
C LEU A 147 -3.06 -4.56 5.58
N ALA A 148 -2.02 -4.23 4.83
CA ALA A 148 -0.79 -5.02 4.79
C ALA A 148 0.01 -4.83 6.09
N ALA A 149 0.43 -5.92 6.73
CA ALA A 149 1.29 -5.87 7.93
C ALA A 149 2.79 -5.80 7.61
N ALA A 150 3.14 -5.77 6.32
CA ALA A 150 4.50 -5.69 5.80
C ALA A 150 4.67 -4.43 4.95
N ARG A 151 5.92 -3.97 4.84
CA ARG A 151 6.30 -2.87 3.95
C ARG A 151 6.01 -3.24 2.48
N PRO A 152 5.55 -2.31 1.63
CA PRO A 152 5.53 -2.52 0.20
C PRO A 152 6.95 -2.76 -0.31
N ARG A 153 7.06 -3.53 -1.39
CA ARG A 153 8.34 -3.75 -2.07
C ARG A 153 8.57 -2.63 -3.07
N ASP A 154 9.83 -2.27 -3.29
CA ASP A 154 10.21 -1.43 -4.42
C ASP A 154 9.90 -2.18 -5.73
N GLY A 155 9.41 -1.46 -6.75
CA GLY A 155 8.96 -2.04 -8.02
C GLY A 155 7.63 -2.80 -7.97
N ALA A 156 6.91 -2.79 -6.85
CA ALA A 156 5.59 -3.42 -6.73
C ALA A 156 4.58 -2.75 -7.67
N GLU A 157 3.79 -3.56 -8.38
CA GLU A 157 2.64 -3.06 -9.10
C GLU A 157 1.52 -2.74 -8.10
N ILE A 158 1.01 -1.52 -8.17
CA ILE A 158 0.01 -1.00 -7.25
C ILE A 158 -1.15 -0.37 -8.01
N ARG A 159 -2.25 -0.15 -7.30
CA ARG A 159 -3.37 0.68 -7.74
C ARG A 159 -3.65 1.75 -6.70
N VAL A 160 -3.73 2.99 -7.14
CA VAL A 160 -4.24 4.09 -6.32
C VAL A 160 -5.70 4.26 -6.67
N VAL A 161 -6.60 3.95 -5.73
CA VAL A 161 -8.04 3.86 -6.01
C VAL A 161 -8.75 5.10 -5.46
N SER A 162 -8.95 6.12 -6.29
CA SER A 162 -9.53 7.40 -5.85
C SER A 162 -11.04 7.37 -5.85
N GLY A 163 -11.62 7.44 -4.65
CA GLY A 163 -13.06 7.55 -4.46
C GLY A 163 -13.60 8.90 -4.92
N TYR A 164 -12.89 10.00 -4.64
CA TYR A 164 -13.32 11.35 -5.05
C TYR A 164 -13.46 11.49 -6.57
N TRP A 165 -12.42 11.05 -7.30
CA TRP A 165 -12.41 11.11 -8.76
C TRP A 165 -13.04 9.90 -9.43
N ARG A 166 -13.47 8.88 -8.67
CA ARG A 166 -13.95 7.57 -9.18
C ARG A 166 -13.00 7.02 -10.26
N THR A 167 -11.70 7.11 -9.99
CA THR A 167 -10.64 6.77 -10.95
C THR A 167 -9.61 5.86 -10.29
N ILE A 168 -9.19 4.83 -11.01
CA ILE A 168 -8.12 3.91 -10.58
C ILE A 168 -6.87 4.21 -11.38
N TYR A 169 -5.79 4.55 -10.69
CA TYR A 169 -4.50 4.82 -11.30
C TYR A 169 -3.62 3.56 -11.25
N GLY A 170 -3.15 3.13 -12.41
CA GLY A 170 -2.18 2.05 -12.55
C GLY A 170 -0.78 2.57 -12.27
N CYS A 171 -0.17 2.15 -11.17
CA CYS A 171 1.11 2.69 -10.72
C CYS A 171 2.12 1.59 -10.36
N ARG A 172 3.37 1.99 -10.20
CA ARG A 172 4.44 1.17 -9.62
C ARG A 172 5.18 1.94 -8.55
N THR A 173 5.55 1.25 -7.48
CA THR A 173 6.48 1.83 -6.50
C THR A 173 7.87 1.90 -7.11
N ASP A 174 8.62 2.93 -6.74
CA ASP A 174 10.01 3.13 -7.13
C ASP A 174 10.96 2.84 -5.98
N ALA A 175 10.81 3.58 -4.88
CA ALA A 175 11.69 3.47 -3.72
C ALA A 175 10.97 3.84 -2.41
N THR A 176 11.55 3.40 -1.29
CA THR A 176 11.23 3.94 0.04
C THR A 176 12.10 5.17 0.34
N VAL A 177 11.46 6.33 0.47
CA VAL A 177 12.10 7.61 0.78
C VAL A 177 12.29 7.73 2.29
N HIS A 178 13.53 7.92 2.74
CA HIS A 178 13.85 7.99 4.17
C HIS A 178 13.02 9.05 4.91
N ARG A 179 13.05 10.29 4.41
CA ARG A 179 12.23 11.40 4.88
C ARG A 179 11.65 12.17 3.72
N LEU A 180 10.35 12.41 3.75
CA LEU A 180 9.66 13.29 2.82
C LEU A 180 9.23 14.53 3.60
N ARG A 181 9.74 15.70 3.23
CA ARG A 181 9.44 16.96 3.93
C ARG A 181 8.61 17.86 3.04
N GLU A 182 7.52 18.36 3.60
CA GLU A 182 6.58 19.25 2.94
C GLU A 182 6.13 20.32 3.93
N ALA A 183 6.37 21.60 3.61
CA ALA A 183 6.10 22.71 4.50
C ALA A 183 6.59 22.44 5.95
N GLY A 184 5.67 22.36 6.92
CA GLY A 184 5.96 22.09 8.33
C GLY A 184 6.03 20.61 8.71
N TRP A 185 5.77 19.69 7.79
CA TRP A 185 5.66 18.25 8.06
C TRP A 185 6.87 17.48 7.55
N THR A 186 7.20 16.39 8.23
CA THR A 186 8.21 15.44 7.80
C THR A 186 7.70 14.03 8.06
N TRP A 187 7.48 13.30 6.97
CA TRP A 187 7.05 11.92 7.00
C TRP A 187 8.26 10.98 6.85
N LYS A 188 8.16 9.79 7.43
CA LYS A 188 9.17 8.73 7.42
C LYS A 188 8.80 7.66 6.41
N ASP A 189 9.82 7.11 5.75
CA ASP A 189 9.69 5.91 4.93
C ASP A 189 8.54 6.02 3.89
N SER A 190 8.37 7.18 3.26
CA SER A 190 7.31 7.40 2.28
C SER A 190 7.54 6.57 1.02
N ILE A 191 6.47 6.14 0.39
CA ILE A 191 6.48 5.41 -0.88
C ILE A 191 6.66 6.44 -1.99
N ARG A 192 7.72 6.34 -2.80
CA ARG A 192 7.81 7.10 -4.07
C ARG A 192 7.26 6.24 -5.21
N TYR A 193 6.50 6.84 -6.10
CA TYR A 193 6.05 6.17 -7.32
C TYR A 193 7.01 6.39 -8.48
N ARG A 194 6.92 5.52 -9.48
CA ARG A 194 7.54 5.78 -10.78
C ARG A 194 6.79 6.90 -11.53
N PRO A 195 7.46 7.59 -12.48
CA PRO A 195 6.90 8.76 -13.15
C PRO A 195 5.57 8.53 -13.89
N GLU A 196 5.25 7.30 -14.30
CA GLU A 196 3.97 6.98 -14.94
C GLU A 196 2.74 7.12 -14.03
N CYS A 197 2.94 7.30 -12.72
CA CYS A 197 1.85 7.43 -11.76
C CYS A 197 1.41 8.89 -11.59
N GLU A 198 0.40 9.30 -12.35
CA GLU A 198 -0.08 10.70 -12.41
C GLU A 198 -1.27 10.94 -11.45
N THR A 199 -1.07 10.72 -10.15
CA THR A 199 -2.08 11.05 -9.14
C THR A 199 -2.23 12.56 -8.98
N THR A 200 -3.44 13.07 -8.83
CA THR A 200 -3.70 14.52 -8.76
C THR A 200 -4.27 14.96 -7.41
N HIS A 201 -4.38 16.25 -7.16
CA HIS A 201 -5.13 16.80 -6.03
C HIS A 201 -6.53 16.16 -5.94
N GLY A 202 -6.95 15.77 -4.74
CA GLY A 202 -8.19 15.01 -4.52
C GLY A 202 -8.03 13.48 -4.54
N THR A 203 -6.92 12.97 -5.08
CA THR A 203 -6.54 11.56 -4.89
C THR A 203 -5.92 11.30 -3.51
N SER A 204 -5.65 12.33 -2.71
CA SER A 204 -5.24 12.18 -1.32
C SER A 204 -6.19 11.29 -0.54
N GLY A 205 -5.65 10.40 0.29
CA GLY A 205 -6.40 9.47 1.11
C GLY A 205 -6.80 8.19 0.40
N SER A 206 -6.60 8.11 -0.93
CA SER A 206 -6.87 6.88 -1.69
C SER A 206 -6.03 5.72 -1.16
N PRO A 207 -6.59 4.51 -0.97
CA PRO A 207 -5.77 3.35 -0.67
C PRO A 207 -4.82 3.03 -1.82
N ILE A 208 -3.59 2.67 -1.46
CA ILE A 208 -2.61 2.08 -2.35
C ILE A 208 -2.72 0.57 -2.21
N VAL A 209 -3.32 -0.10 -3.18
CA VAL A 209 -3.55 -1.55 -3.17
C VAL A 209 -2.39 -2.24 -3.89
N ASP A 210 -1.68 -3.16 -3.22
CA ASP A 210 -0.70 -4.04 -3.86
C ASP A 210 -1.44 -5.07 -4.72
N VAL A 211 -1.15 -5.07 -6.02
CA VAL A 211 -1.89 -5.86 -7.01
C VAL A 211 -1.65 -7.38 -6.85
N ARG A 212 -0.54 -7.77 -6.23
CA ARG A 212 -0.23 -9.18 -6.00
C ARG A 212 -0.97 -9.71 -4.78
N THR A 213 -1.18 -8.90 -3.74
CA THR A 213 -1.80 -9.35 -2.49
C THR A 213 -3.25 -8.93 -2.33
N GLY A 214 -3.71 -7.91 -3.07
CA GLY A 214 -5.02 -7.27 -2.87
C GLY A 214 -5.11 -6.47 -1.56
N GLN A 215 -3.99 -6.27 -0.86
CA GLN A 215 -3.97 -5.57 0.44
C GLN A 215 -3.59 -4.10 0.28
N VAL A 216 -4.09 -3.28 1.18
CA VAL A 216 -3.74 -1.85 1.25
C VAL A 216 -2.36 -1.72 1.88
N ALA A 217 -1.38 -1.37 1.05
CA ALA A 217 0.02 -1.20 1.44
C ALA A 217 0.35 0.25 1.86
N GLY A 218 -0.51 1.20 1.51
CA GLY A 218 -0.31 2.60 1.83
C GLY A 218 -1.52 3.48 1.55
N ILE A 219 -1.34 4.78 1.72
CA ILE A 219 -2.31 5.84 1.46
C ILE A 219 -1.65 6.84 0.51
N ASN A 220 -2.29 7.15 -0.60
CA ASN A 220 -1.79 8.16 -1.52
C ASN A 220 -1.79 9.53 -0.87
N ASN A 221 -0.68 10.27 -0.94
CA ASN A 221 -0.42 11.39 -0.04
C ASN A 221 -0.29 12.75 -0.74
N THR A 222 0.78 12.92 -1.52
CA THR A 222 1.19 14.24 -2.05
C THR A 222 2.01 14.07 -3.33
N GLY A 223 2.28 15.17 -4.04
CA GLY A 223 3.18 15.23 -5.20
C GLY A 223 3.96 16.55 -5.20
N ASN A 224 5.07 16.61 -5.93
CA ASN A 224 5.82 17.85 -6.12
C ASN A 224 5.45 18.49 -7.45
N ASP A 225 4.61 19.51 -7.40
CA ASP A 225 3.93 20.04 -8.59
C ASP A 225 4.83 20.99 -9.40
N ASP A 226 5.50 21.90 -8.70
CA ASP A 226 6.15 23.07 -9.30
C ASP A 226 7.68 22.96 -9.32
N GLY A 227 8.26 21.95 -8.67
CA GLY A 227 9.71 21.84 -8.50
C GLY A 227 10.24 22.75 -7.38
N GLU A 228 9.36 23.23 -6.50
CA GLU A 228 9.79 23.97 -5.31
C GLU A 228 10.37 23.04 -4.24
N ARG A 229 11.13 23.64 -3.31
CA ARG A 229 11.89 22.90 -2.30
C ARG A 229 11.15 22.87 -0.96
N CYS A 230 10.48 21.75 -0.71
CA CYS A 230 9.85 21.46 0.58
C CYS A 230 8.75 22.48 0.97
N THR A 231 8.10 23.11 0.00
CA THR A 231 6.93 23.98 0.23
C THR A 231 5.66 23.14 0.16
N LEU A 232 4.50 23.75 0.44
CA LEU A 232 3.20 23.07 0.32
C LEU A 232 2.98 22.65 -1.14
N ASN A 233 2.48 21.44 -1.36
CA ASN A 233 2.33 20.76 -2.66
C ASN A 233 3.66 20.52 -3.42
N ASN A 234 4.77 20.63 -2.69
CA ASN A 234 6.12 20.57 -3.25
C ASN A 234 7.07 19.85 -2.28
N PRO A 235 6.76 18.59 -1.90
CA PRO A 235 7.58 17.81 -0.99
C PRO A 235 8.98 17.58 -1.57
N CYS A 236 9.96 17.48 -0.68
CA CYS A 236 11.34 17.17 -1.00
C CYS A 236 11.82 15.93 -0.24
N GLU A 237 12.72 15.17 -0.86
CA GLU A 237 13.33 14.00 -0.22
C GLU A 237 14.52 14.45 0.60
N VAL A 238 14.63 13.98 1.84
CA VAL A 238 15.80 14.19 2.70
C VAL A 238 16.42 12.84 3.01
N ASP A 239 17.66 12.63 2.58
CA ASP A 239 18.38 11.39 2.84
C ASP A 239 19.02 11.36 4.24
N ARG A 240 19.66 10.23 4.59
CA ARG A 240 20.28 10.02 5.91
C ARG A 240 21.43 10.99 6.21
N SER A 241 22.03 11.60 5.18
CA SER A 241 23.07 12.62 5.35
C SER A 241 22.50 14.04 5.47
N GLY A 242 21.18 14.20 5.37
CA GLY A 242 20.51 15.50 5.35
C GLY A 242 20.48 16.16 3.98
N ARG A 243 20.96 15.50 2.92
CA ARG A 243 20.90 16.05 1.56
C ARG A 243 19.45 16.07 1.08
N VAL A 244 19.04 17.23 0.58
CA VAL A 244 17.70 17.46 0.04
C VAL A 244 17.71 17.26 -1.47
N THR A 245 16.77 16.47 -1.97
CA THR A 245 16.52 16.27 -3.40
C THR A 245 15.10 16.71 -3.74
N VAL A 246 14.96 17.55 -4.75
CA VAL A 246 13.67 17.96 -5.31
C VAL A 246 13.42 17.19 -6.59
N ARG A 247 12.21 16.67 -6.75
CA ARG A 247 11.80 15.88 -7.91
C ARG A 247 10.45 16.37 -8.40
N ARG A 248 10.47 17.35 -9.30
CA ARG A 248 9.25 17.84 -9.94
C ARG A 248 8.51 16.69 -10.63
N GLY A 249 7.20 16.62 -10.44
CA GLY A 249 6.31 15.58 -10.95
C GLY A 249 6.39 14.24 -10.21
N ALA A 250 7.16 14.14 -9.13
CA ALA A 250 7.17 12.92 -8.32
C ALA A 250 5.98 12.89 -7.37
N HIS A 251 5.35 11.72 -7.26
CA HIS A 251 4.20 11.46 -6.40
C HIS A 251 4.54 10.44 -5.31
N TYR A 252 3.88 10.58 -4.16
CA TYR A 252 4.22 9.87 -2.95
C TYR A 252 2.99 9.37 -2.20
N GLY A 253 3.20 8.28 -1.46
CA GLY A 253 2.25 7.72 -0.49
C GLY A 253 2.89 7.50 0.88
N GLN A 254 2.07 7.29 1.89
CA GLN A 254 2.52 6.84 3.22
C GLN A 254 2.21 5.37 3.44
N GLN A 255 3.08 4.65 4.12
CA GLN A 255 2.88 3.22 4.40
C GLN A 255 1.87 3.01 5.54
N THR A 256 0.99 2.02 5.39
CA THR A 256 -0.02 1.66 6.41
C THR A 256 0.41 0.53 7.35
N TYR A 257 1.54 -0.14 7.08
CA TYR A 257 1.97 -1.27 7.90
C TYR A 257 2.19 -0.94 9.39
N PRO A 258 2.66 0.26 9.81
CA PRO A 258 2.77 0.58 11.23
C PRO A 258 1.40 0.60 11.89
N LEU A 259 0.42 1.24 11.25
CA LEU A 259 -0.97 1.25 11.68
C LEU A 259 -1.52 -0.18 11.77
N ALA A 260 -1.34 -0.99 10.73
CA ALA A 260 -1.82 -2.37 10.69
C ALA A 260 -1.32 -3.21 11.89
N ARG A 261 -0.09 -2.96 12.36
CA ARG A 261 0.51 -3.64 13.51
C ARG A 261 0.02 -3.10 14.85
N CYS A 262 -0.36 -1.83 14.91
CA CYS A 262 -0.90 -1.20 16.10
C CYS A 262 -2.39 -1.46 16.30
N LEU A 263 -3.11 -1.95 15.28
CA LEU A 263 -4.52 -2.32 15.41
C LEU A 263 -4.71 -3.54 16.33
N GLY A 264 -5.47 -3.33 17.39
CA GLY A 264 -5.84 -4.25 18.45
C GLY A 264 -7.03 -5.14 18.14
N ALA A 265 -7.59 -5.70 19.22
CA ALA A 265 -8.97 -6.19 19.18
C ALA A 265 -9.93 -5.01 19.02
N ASP A 266 -11.17 -5.29 18.61
CA ASP A 266 -12.26 -4.31 18.51
C ASP A 266 -11.98 -3.12 17.58
N SER A 267 -11.01 -3.30 16.67
CA SER A 267 -10.46 -2.29 15.76
C SER A 267 -9.79 -1.08 16.43
N ASP A 268 -9.38 -1.18 17.70
CA ASP A 268 -8.76 -0.06 18.40
C ASP A 268 -7.30 0.17 17.97
N VAL A 269 -6.85 1.42 17.91
CA VAL A 269 -5.42 1.74 17.71
C VAL A 269 -4.70 1.71 19.05
N VAL A 270 -3.89 0.66 19.28
CA VAL A 270 -3.21 0.42 20.56
C VAL A 270 -1.81 1.04 20.55
N LEU A 271 -1.69 2.23 21.11
CA LEU A 271 -0.43 3.01 21.22
C LEU A 271 0.44 2.54 22.41
N SER A 272 0.82 1.27 22.41
CA SER A 272 1.77 0.70 23.39
C SER A 272 3.22 0.91 22.98
N ARG A 273 4.18 0.49 23.82
CA ARG A 273 5.63 0.55 23.52
C ARG A 273 6.03 -0.22 22.26
N ASP A 274 5.25 -1.21 21.84
CA ASP A 274 5.49 -2.02 20.65
C ASP A 274 4.87 -1.40 19.38
N CYS A 275 4.11 -0.31 19.52
CA CYS A 275 3.52 0.43 18.42
C CYS A 275 4.50 1.51 17.91
N ALA A 276 4.76 1.50 16.61
CA ALA A 276 5.67 2.45 15.96
C ALA A 276 4.97 3.73 15.46
N LEU A 277 3.69 3.93 15.78
CA LEU A 277 2.97 5.17 15.48
C LEU A 277 3.36 6.26 16.49
N PRO A 278 3.33 7.54 16.08
CA PRO A 278 3.41 8.67 17.00
C PRO A 278 2.37 8.57 18.13
N THR A 279 2.76 8.99 19.33
CA THR A 279 1.90 9.09 20.50
C THR A 279 1.62 10.56 20.85
N PRO A 280 0.49 10.85 21.53
CA PRO A 280 0.22 12.17 22.09
C PRO A 280 1.30 12.69 23.05
#